data_AF-A0A1U7JLC5-F1
#
_entry.id   AF-A0A1U7JLC5-F1
#
_cell.length_a   1.000
_cell.length_b   1.000
_cell.length_c   1.000
_cell.angle_alpha   90.00
_cell.angle_beta   90.00
_cell.angle_gamma   90.00
#
_symmetry.space_group_name_H-M   'P 1'
#
loop_
_entity.id
_entity.type
_entity.pdbx_description
1 polymer ?
#
loop_
_entity_poly.entity_id
_entity_poly.type
_entity_poly.pdbx_seq_one_letter_code
_entity_poly.pdbx_strand_id
1 'polypeptide(L)'
;MIGSTKAKQKEQFVVRLPDGMRDKIALAAKENNRSMNAEIVARLEMTFVAPTISRLKWLLETMERVLGNSKFSLSRLAEAIGEETPYRLERVFSGAEEPTFRLLDSIAEYCAVNSDWLKHGDSVPFKVCVEGTYDEDFLEFLVSDKPKTIHVIRADSEKGEVCVVKQYDDHVCTTIRTYIHLSDHVGATGQRHQVELANTSKKLYRYSGIYSRGCMMPDEQFSKLIAGTIHPLLALNDARYSTWFDDWWDPQMIAKVTRENEPWKGYRKLVERVFEESKAAGHIKA
;
A
#
# COMPACT_ATOMS: atom_id res chain seq x y z
N MET A 1 -44.76 -47.36 -5.97
CA MET A 1 -43.86 -47.13 -7.13
C MET A 1 -42.75 -46.17 -6.71
N ILE A 2 -41.56 -46.45 -7.20
CA ILE A 2 -40.24 -46.04 -6.69
C ILE A 2 -40.01 -44.53 -6.82
N GLY A 3 -39.41 -43.96 -5.76
CA GLY A 3 -39.10 -42.55 -5.64
C GLY A 3 -38.14 -42.03 -6.71
N SER A 4 -38.55 -40.95 -7.37
CA SER A 4 -37.70 -40.14 -8.24
C SER A 4 -36.70 -39.36 -7.38
N THR A 5 -35.50 -39.91 -7.17
CA THR A 5 -34.42 -39.23 -6.45
C THR A 5 -33.92 -38.02 -7.25
N LYS A 6 -33.82 -36.86 -6.58
CA LYS A 6 -33.35 -35.53 -7.03
C LYS A 6 -31.98 -35.48 -7.76
N ALA A 7 -31.33 -36.60 -8.02
CA ALA A 7 -30.02 -36.67 -8.69
C ALA A 7 -30.06 -36.38 -10.20
N LYS A 8 -31.25 -36.43 -10.83
CA LYS A 8 -31.43 -36.27 -12.29
C LYS A 8 -31.33 -34.83 -12.83
N GLN A 9 -31.11 -33.81 -11.99
CA GLN A 9 -31.12 -32.39 -12.41
C GLN A 9 -29.74 -31.72 -12.47
N LYS A 10 -28.62 -32.46 -12.41
CA LYS A 10 -27.28 -31.87 -12.56
C LYS A 10 -26.73 -32.12 -13.96
N GLU A 11 -26.17 -31.09 -14.59
CA GLU A 11 -25.43 -31.23 -15.85
C GLU A 11 -24.28 -32.23 -15.67
N GLN A 12 -24.09 -33.11 -16.66
CA GLN A 12 -23.05 -34.14 -16.67
C GLN A 12 -22.10 -33.89 -17.84
N PHE A 13 -20.80 -33.79 -17.53
CA PHE A 13 -19.74 -33.60 -18.51
C PHE A 13 -18.74 -34.76 -18.43
N VAL A 14 -18.47 -35.42 -19.56
CA VAL A 14 -17.54 -36.58 -19.60
C VAL A 14 -16.11 -36.08 -19.81
N VAL A 15 -15.30 -36.12 -18.76
CA VAL A 15 -13.88 -35.76 -18.80
C VAL A 15 -13.05 -36.99 -19.19
N ARG A 16 -12.21 -36.87 -20.23
CA ARG A 16 -11.19 -37.89 -20.55
C ARG A 16 -9.95 -37.67 -19.67
N LEU A 17 -9.62 -38.69 -18.88
CA LEU A 17 -8.49 -38.64 -17.96
C LEU A 17 -7.26 -39.34 -18.58
N PRO A 18 -6.05 -38.80 -18.42
CA PRO A 18 -4.82 -39.50 -18.77
C PRO A 18 -4.58 -40.70 -17.82
N ASP A 19 -3.74 -41.64 -18.26
CA ASP A 19 -3.43 -42.85 -17.51
C ASP A 19 -2.95 -42.54 -16.07
N GLY A 20 -3.47 -43.29 -15.10
CA GLY A 20 -3.17 -43.13 -13.68
C GLY A 20 -3.80 -41.92 -12.98
N MET A 21 -4.43 -40.98 -13.71
CA MET A 21 -5.08 -39.81 -13.09
C MET A 21 -6.29 -40.21 -12.24
N ARG A 22 -7.02 -41.25 -12.66
CA ARG A 22 -8.20 -41.76 -11.95
C ARG A 22 -7.85 -42.30 -10.57
N ASP A 23 -6.74 -43.03 -10.46
CA ASP A 23 -6.27 -43.61 -9.20
C ASP A 23 -5.78 -42.53 -8.24
N LYS A 24 -5.09 -41.50 -8.76
CA LYS A 24 -4.72 -40.31 -7.98
C LYS A 24 -5.94 -39.61 -7.39
N ILE A 25 -7.00 -39.41 -8.16
CA ILE A 25 -8.26 -38.82 -7.69
C ILE A 25 -8.92 -39.71 -6.62
N ALA A 26 -8.91 -41.03 -6.82
CA ALA A 26 -9.48 -41.97 -5.85
C ALA A 26 -8.74 -41.96 -4.51
N LEU A 27 -7.41 -41.88 -4.54
CA LEU A 27 -6.59 -41.77 -3.33
C LEU A 27 -6.89 -40.46 -2.58
N ALA A 28 -6.85 -39.32 -3.29
CA ALA A 28 -7.14 -38.02 -2.69
C ALA A 28 -8.57 -37.92 -2.13
N ALA A 29 -9.55 -38.48 -2.84
CA ALA A 29 -10.92 -38.53 -2.35
C ALA A 29 -11.05 -39.33 -1.05
N LYS A 30 -10.30 -40.43 -0.93
CA LYS A 30 -10.26 -41.26 0.28
C LYS A 30 -9.59 -40.52 1.44
N GLU A 31 -8.46 -39.85 1.20
CA GLU A 31 -7.76 -39.02 2.20
C GLU A 31 -8.66 -37.89 2.71
N ASN A 32 -9.46 -37.29 1.82
CA ASN A 32 -10.36 -36.17 2.13
C ASN A 32 -11.78 -36.58 2.58
N ASN A 33 -12.06 -37.88 2.78
CA ASN A 33 -13.38 -38.41 3.12
C ASN A 33 -14.52 -37.94 2.18
N ARG A 34 -14.25 -37.90 0.87
CA ARG A 34 -15.19 -37.48 -0.19
C ARG A 34 -15.38 -38.59 -1.22
N SER A 35 -16.50 -38.55 -1.95
CA SER A 35 -16.62 -39.37 -3.17
C SER A 35 -15.67 -38.84 -4.24
N MET A 36 -15.24 -39.70 -5.18
CA MET A 36 -14.39 -39.26 -6.31
C MET A 36 -15.00 -38.08 -7.07
N ASN A 37 -16.31 -38.11 -7.31
CA ASN A 37 -16.98 -37.01 -8.00
C ASN A 37 -16.96 -35.71 -7.16
N ALA A 38 -17.17 -35.82 -5.84
CA ALA A 38 -17.07 -34.66 -4.95
C ALA A 38 -15.64 -34.11 -4.87
N GLU A 39 -14.61 -34.95 -4.96
CA GLU A 39 -13.21 -34.50 -5.02
C GLU A 39 -12.89 -33.80 -6.35
N ILE A 40 -13.37 -34.33 -7.48
CA ILE A 40 -13.22 -33.68 -8.80
C ILE A 40 -13.89 -32.30 -8.80
N VAL A 41 -15.13 -32.24 -8.32
CA VAL A 41 -15.89 -30.99 -8.22
C VAL A 41 -15.17 -30.01 -7.30
N ALA A 42 -14.74 -30.44 -6.11
CA ALA A 42 -14.02 -29.57 -5.17
C ALA A 42 -12.73 -29.01 -5.77
N ARG A 43 -11.96 -29.82 -6.53
CA ARG A 43 -10.75 -29.35 -7.20
C ARG A 43 -11.04 -28.36 -8.32
N LEU A 44 -12.11 -28.59 -9.10
CA LEU A 44 -12.54 -27.68 -10.14
C LEU A 44 -13.01 -26.36 -9.53
N GLU A 45 -13.87 -26.41 -8.50
CA GLU A 45 -14.32 -25.24 -7.73
C GLU A 45 -13.11 -24.46 -7.19
N MET A 46 -12.16 -25.11 -6.52
CA MET A 46 -10.91 -24.47 -6.08
C MET A 46 -10.12 -23.81 -7.22
N THR A 47 -10.14 -24.41 -8.41
CA THR A 47 -9.45 -23.87 -9.59
C THR A 47 -10.15 -22.60 -10.09
N PHE A 48 -11.48 -22.50 -9.92
CA PHE A 48 -12.25 -21.30 -10.26
C PHE A 48 -12.23 -20.23 -9.16
N VAL A 49 -11.93 -20.58 -7.91
CA VAL A 49 -11.77 -19.66 -6.75
C VAL A 49 -10.34 -19.06 -6.65
N ALA A 50 -9.45 -19.41 -7.59
CA ALA A 50 -8.03 -19.07 -7.55
C ALA A 50 -7.70 -17.58 -7.38
N PRO A 51 -8.36 -16.60 -8.06
CA PRO A 51 -7.90 -15.21 -8.01
C PRO A 51 -7.98 -14.59 -6.61
N THR A 52 -9.08 -14.80 -5.89
CA THR A 52 -9.26 -14.26 -4.53
C THR A 52 -8.32 -14.92 -3.53
N ILE A 53 -8.15 -16.25 -3.61
CA ILE A 53 -7.21 -16.96 -2.74
C ILE A 53 -5.76 -16.53 -3.04
N SER A 54 -5.39 -16.35 -4.31
CA SER A 54 -4.08 -15.84 -4.69
C SER A 54 -3.82 -14.44 -4.12
N ARG A 55 -4.81 -13.53 -4.18
CA ARG A 55 -4.72 -12.21 -3.56
C ARG A 55 -4.59 -12.30 -2.04
N LEU A 56 -5.35 -13.18 -1.38
CA LEU A 56 -5.24 -13.41 0.06
C LEU A 56 -3.86 -13.93 0.47
N LYS A 57 -3.31 -14.90 -0.27
CA LYS A 57 -1.96 -15.43 -0.01
C LYS A 57 -0.89 -14.36 -0.20
N TRP A 58 -0.95 -13.62 -1.30
CA TRP A 58 -0.05 -12.49 -1.54
C TRP A 58 -0.15 -11.42 -0.45
N LEU A 59 -1.37 -11.13 0.03
CA LEU A 59 -1.59 -10.18 1.12
C LEU A 59 -0.96 -10.68 2.42
N LEU A 60 -1.17 -11.95 2.77
CA LEU A 60 -0.57 -12.55 3.96
C LEU A 60 0.96 -12.46 3.91
N GLU A 61 1.58 -12.88 2.81
CA GLU A 61 3.03 -12.78 2.60
C GLU A 61 3.52 -11.32 2.69
N THR A 62 2.74 -10.37 2.17
CA THR A 62 3.05 -8.94 2.25
C THR A 62 3.03 -8.45 3.69
N MET A 63 2.00 -8.81 4.46
CA MET A 63 1.83 -8.42 5.86
C MET A 63 2.86 -9.09 6.77
N GLU A 64 3.23 -10.34 6.50
CA GLU A 64 4.34 -11.03 7.18
C GLU A 64 5.67 -10.29 7.00
N ARG A 65 5.92 -9.72 5.82
CA ARG A 65 7.12 -8.90 5.56
C ARG A 65 7.06 -7.53 6.24
N VAL A 66 5.88 -6.94 6.39
CA VAL A 66 5.69 -5.63 7.02
C VAL A 66 5.82 -5.74 8.54
N LEU A 67 5.08 -6.66 9.15
CA LEU A 67 4.99 -6.82 10.60
C LEU A 67 6.09 -7.74 11.16
N GLY A 68 6.62 -8.63 10.34
CA GLY A 68 7.57 -9.69 10.71
C GLY A 68 6.86 -10.99 11.12
N ASN A 69 7.45 -12.13 10.75
CA ASN A 69 6.89 -13.48 10.97
C ASN A 69 6.55 -13.82 12.43
N SER A 70 7.15 -13.13 13.41
CA SER A 70 6.83 -13.34 14.83
C SER A 70 5.60 -12.57 15.31
N LYS A 71 5.23 -11.50 14.60
CA LYS A 71 4.14 -10.59 14.97
C LYS A 71 2.88 -10.79 14.16
N PHE A 72 2.96 -11.47 13.03
CA PHE A 72 1.81 -11.71 12.16
C PHE A 72 1.74 -13.17 11.72
N SER A 73 0.52 -13.72 11.77
CA SER A 73 0.19 -15.09 11.38
C SER A 73 -1.30 -15.16 11.07
N LEU A 74 -1.74 -16.26 10.46
CA LEU A 74 -3.16 -16.48 10.17
C LEU A 74 -4.02 -16.50 11.45
N SER A 75 -3.48 -17.03 12.55
CA SER A 75 -4.16 -17.03 13.85
C SER A 75 -4.30 -15.64 14.45
N ARG A 76 -3.27 -14.79 14.35
CA ARG A 76 -3.34 -13.40 14.80
C ARG A 76 -4.27 -12.58 13.92
N LEU A 77 -4.29 -12.83 12.61
CA LEU A 77 -5.24 -12.20 11.70
C LEU A 77 -6.67 -12.59 12.07
N ALA A 78 -6.95 -13.88 12.29
CA ALA A 78 -8.27 -14.36 12.69
C ALA A 78 -8.76 -13.67 13.96
N GLU A 79 -7.91 -13.62 15.00
CA GLU A 79 -8.20 -12.92 16.26
C GLU A 79 -8.48 -11.43 16.02
N ALA A 80 -7.64 -10.76 15.23
CA ALA A 80 -7.76 -9.32 14.98
C ALA A 80 -9.02 -8.92 14.21
N ILE A 81 -9.53 -9.80 13.33
CA ILE A 81 -10.79 -9.57 12.61
C ILE A 81 -12.01 -10.12 13.35
N GLY A 82 -11.84 -10.60 14.59
CA GLY A 82 -12.93 -11.02 15.47
C GLY A 82 -13.46 -12.43 15.23
N GLU A 83 -12.69 -13.31 14.57
CA GLU A 83 -13.02 -14.74 14.48
C GLU A 83 -12.66 -15.46 15.79
N GLU A 84 -13.53 -16.36 16.24
CA GLU A 84 -13.32 -17.11 17.50
C GLU A 84 -12.13 -18.08 17.41
N THR A 85 -11.83 -18.57 16.20
CA THR A 85 -10.75 -19.55 15.94
C THR A 85 -10.13 -19.30 14.56
N PRO A 86 -8.87 -19.71 14.32
CA PRO A 86 -8.26 -19.62 13.00
C PRO A 86 -8.85 -20.58 11.96
N TYR A 87 -9.66 -21.56 12.38
CA TYR A 87 -10.12 -22.68 11.56
C TYR A 87 -10.73 -22.24 10.23
N ARG A 88 -11.59 -21.22 10.27
CA ARG A 88 -12.25 -20.70 9.06
C ARG A 88 -11.23 -20.11 8.08
N LEU A 89 -10.28 -19.31 8.58
CA LEU A 89 -9.25 -18.70 7.75
C LEU A 89 -8.32 -19.78 7.18
N GLU A 90 -7.93 -20.79 7.96
CA GLU A 90 -7.14 -21.92 7.47
C GLU A 90 -7.82 -22.64 6.29
N ARG A 91 -9.14 -22.85 6.39
CA ARG A 91 -9.92 -23.43 5.30
C ARG A 91 -10.02 -22.51 4.08
N VAL A 92 -10.20 -21.21 4.28
CA VAL A 92 -10.22 -20.24 3.17
C VAL A 92 -8.87 -20.20 2.46
N PHE A 93 -7.76 -20.09 3.20
CA PHE A 93 -6.42 -19.95 2.63
C PHE A 93 -5.91 -21.25 1.98
N SER A 94 -6.34 -22.41 2.48
CA SER A 94 -6.11 -23.69 1.80
C SER A 94 -7.03 -23.91 0.59
N GLY A 95 -8.06 -23.06 0.40
CA GLY A 95 -9.10 -23.18 -0.62
C GLY A 95 -10.15 -24.25 -0.32
N ALA A 96 -10.15 -24.81 0.89
CA ALA A 96 -11.17 -25.75 1.33
C ALA A 96 -12.53 -25.07 1.57
N GLU A 97 -12.59 -23.74 1.65
CA GLU A 97 -13.81 -22.94 1.84
C GLU A 97 -13.74 -21.63 1.05
N GLU A 98 -14.89 -21.16 0.53
CA GLU A 98 -14.96 -19.83 -0.08
C GLU A 98 -15.13 -18.73 0.99
N PRO A 99 -14.37 -17.63 0.91
CA PRO A 99 -14.54 -16.51 1.82
C PRO A 99 -15.82 -15.75 1.52
N THR A 100 -16.54 -15.33 2.57
CA THR A 100 -17.67 -14.41 2.41
C THR A 100 -17.18 -12.99 2.14
N PHE A 101 -17.97 -12.16 1.46
CA PHE A 101 -17.61 -10.76 1.24
C PHE A 101 -17.35 -10.00 2.54
N ARG A 102 -18.12 -10.28 3.60
CA ARG A 102 -17.88 -9.69 4.93
C ARG A 102 -16.51 -10.08 5.51
N LEU A 103 -16.10 -11.34 5.34
CA LEU A 103 -14.78 -11.78 5.78
C LEU A 103 -13.68 -11.06 4.99
N LEU A 104 -13.85 -10.92 3.68
CA LEU A 104 -12.91 -10.19 2.83
C LEU A 104 -12.86 -8.70 3.20
N ASP A 105 -13.99 -8.08 3.55
CA ASP A 105 -14.03 -6.71 4.06
C ASP A 105 -13.23 -6.55 5.35
N SER A 106 -13.44 -7.43 6.33
CA SER A 106 -12.70 -7.35 7.60
C SER A 106 -11.20 -7.58 7.42
N ILE A 107 -10.80 -8.49 6.53
CA ILE A 107 -9.39 -8.69 6.18
C ILE A 107 -8.83 -7.45 5.48
N ALA A 108 -9.57 -6.87 4.53
CA ALA A 108 -9.13 -5.70 3.80
C ALA A 108 -8.97 -4.47 4.70
N GLU A 109 -9.93 -4.26 5.60
CA GLU A 109 -9.90 -3.19 6.60
C GLU A 109 -8.71 -3.34 7.54
N TYR A 110 -8.51 -4.52 8.13
CA TYR A 110 -7.38 -4.79 9.01
C TYR A 110 -6.04 -4.59 8.29
N CYS A 111 -5.88 -5.12 7.08
CA CYS A 111 -4.64 -5.00 6.32
C CYS A 111 -4.48 -3.66 5.57
N ALA A 112 -5.41 -2.71 5.73
CA ALA A 112 -5.44 -1.43 5.04
C ALA A 112 -5.30 -1.53 3.50
N VAL A 113 -5.95 -2.53 2.88
CA VAL A 113 -5.99 -2.71 1.42
C VAL A 113 -7.37 -2.36 0.85
N ASN A 114 -7.40 -2.14 -0.46
CA ASN A 114 -8.65 -1.91 -1.18
C ASN A 114 -9.52 -3.19 -1.19
N SER A 115 -10.72 -3.08 -0.62
CA SER A 115 -11.68 -4.18 -0.55
C SER A 115 -12.13 -4.68 -1.94
N ASP A 116 -12.35 -3.77 -2.91
CA ASP A 116 -12.75 -4.15 -4.26
C ASP A 116 -11.63 -4.91 -4.98
N TRP A 117 -10.38 -4.52 -4.73
CA TRP A 117 -9.23 -5.28 -5.22
C TRP A 117 -9.20 -6.68 -4.62
N LEU A 118 -9.39 -6.82 -3.31
CA LEU A 118 -9.32 -8.13 -2.67
C LEU A 118 -10.45 -9.06 -3.14
N LYS A 119 -11.69 -8.52 -3.22
CA LYS A 119 -12.89 -9.27 -3.61
C LYS A 119 -12.94 -9.60 -5.10
N HIS A 120 -12.69 -8.60 -5.95
CA HIS A 120 -13.00 -8.67 -7.37
C HIS A 120 -11.73 -8.63 -8.23
N GLY A 121 -10.64 -8.07 -7.72
CA GLY A 121 -9.42 -7.83 -8.49
C GLY A 121 -9.42 -6.51 -9.24
N ASP A 122 -10.40 -5.65 -8.95
CA ASP A 122 -10.51 -4.33 -9.54
C ASP A 122 -9.53 -3.36 -8.86
N SER A 123 -9.08 -2.33 -9.56
CA SER A 123 -8.16 -1.32 -9.03
C SER A 123 -6.80 -1.91 -8.59
N VAL A 124 -6.24 -1.45 -7.47
CA VAL A 124 -4.91 -1.77 -6.95
C VAL A 124 -4.97 -2.04 -5.44
N PRO A 125 -4.04 -2.83 -4.87
CA PRO A 125 -4.12 -3.28 -3.48
C PRO A 125 -4.04 -2.15 -2.47
N PHE A 126 -3.15 -1.17 -2.65
CA PHE A 126 -2.98 -0.07 -1.70
C PHE A 126 -3.59 1.21 -2.23
N LYS A 127 -4.50 1.80 -1.44
CA LYS A 127 -5.18 3.03 -1.83
C LYS A 127 -4.19 4.19 -1.90
N VAL A 128 -4.22 4.91 -3.02
CA VAL A 128 -3.47 6.15 -3.22
C VAL A 128 -4.47 7.30 -3.37
N CYS A 129 -4.41 8.25 -2.45
CA CYS A 129 -5.14 9.50 -2.54
C CYS A 129 -4.39 10.46 -3.45
N VAL A 130 -5.09 11.32 -4.18
CA VAL A 130 -4.49 12.36 -5.01
C VAL A 130 -4.82 13.70 -4.38
N GLU A 131 -3.79 14.49 -4.06
CA GLU A 131 -3.95 15.86 -3.58
C GLU A 131 -3.30 16.82 -4.58
N GLY A 132 -4.07 17.82 -5.01
CA GLY A 132 -3.65 18.81 -6.00
C GLY A 132 -3.63 20.25 -5.50
N THR A 133 -4.09 20.48 -4.26
CA THR A 133 -4.18 21.79 -3.63
C THR A 133 -3.24 21.82 -2.43
N TYR A 134 -2.35 22.80 -2.39
CA TYR A 134 -1.30 22.92 -1.36
C TYR A 134 -1.40 24.22 -0.58
N ASP A 135 -2.60 24.76 -0.41
CA ASP A 135 -2.81 26.01 0.32
C ASP A 135 -2.74 25.80 1.85
N GLU A 136 -3.29 26.75 2.61
CA GLU A 136 -3.26 26.70 4.08
C GLU A 136 -3.91 25.44 4.65
N ASP A 137 -4.83 24.80 3.92
CA ASP A 137 -5.55 23.61 4.34
C ASP A 137 -4.73 22.32 4.15
N PHE A 138 -3.63 22.37 3.39
CA PHE A 138 -2.83 21.16 3.14
C PHE A 138 -2.17 20.61 4.40
N LEU A 139 -1.72 21.48 5.31
CA LEU A 139 -1.23 21.03 6.61
C LEU A 139 -2.32 20.34 7.41
N GLU A 140 -3.51 20.95 7.47
CA GLU A 140 -4.66 20.38 8.19
C GLU A 140 -5.02 19.01 7.60
N PHE A 141 -5.09 18.90 6.27
CA PHE A 141 -5.28 17.63 5.59
C PHE A 141 -4.22 16.60 5.99
N LEU A 142 -2.96 16.97 6.16
CA LEU A 142 -1.90 16.04 6.56
C LEU A 142 -2.01 15.57 8.02
N VAL A 143 -2.57 16.37 8.93
CA VAL A 143 -2.56 16.10 10.37
C VAL A 143 -3.92 15.73 10.98
N SER A 144 -5.04 15.99 10.28
CA SER A 144 -6.41 15.90 10.82
C SER A 144 -6.79 14.50 11.34
N ASP A 145 -6.30 13.45 10.67
CA ASP A 145 -6.50 12.05 11.02
C ASP A 145 -5.40 11.48 11.94
N LYS A 146 -4.55 12.37 12.47
CA LYS A 146 -3.55 12.10 13.52
C LYS A 146 -2.62 10.92 13.19
N PRO A 147 -1.89 10.95 12.06
CA PRO A 147 -0.90 9.92 11.77
C PRO A 147 0.21 9.95 12.83
N LYS A 148 0.76 8.78 13.16
CA LYS A 148 1.94 8.66 14.02
C LYS A 148 3.19 9.22 13.34
N THR A 149 3.32 9.00 12.04
CA THR A 149 4.46 9.48 11.26
C THR A 149 4.05 9.92 9.87
N ILE A 150 4.61 11.04 9.41
CA ILE A 150 4.47 11.54 8.04
C ILE A 150 5.82 11.42 7.35
N HIS A 151 5.88 10.59 6.31
CA HIS A 151 7.07 10.43 5.46
C HIS A 151 6.88 11.28 4.21
N VAL A 152 7.75 12.27 4.01
CA VAL A 152 7.78 13.06 2.77
C VAL A 152 8.87 12.49 1.88
N ILE A 153 8.45 11.99 0.73
CA ILE A 153 9.27 11.15 -0.13
C ILE A 153 9.52 11.90 -1.43
N ARG A 154 10.79 12.13 -1.76
CA ARG A 154 11.22 12.61 -3.08
C ARG A 154 11.72 11.42 -3.91
N ALA A 155 11.22 11.28 -5.14
CA ALA A 155 11.77 10.33 -6.10
C ALA A 155 13.22 10.69 -6.45
N ASP A 156 14.09 9.70 -6.60
CA ASP A 156 15.45 9.84 -7.13
C ASP A 156 15.40 9.90 -8.66
N SER A 157 14.65 10.88 -9.15
CA SER A 157 14.44 11.19 -10.56
C SER A 157 14.97 12.60 -10.86
N GLU A 158 15.10 12.93 -12.14
CA GLU A 158 15.46 14.27 -12.59
C GLU A 158 14.41 15.32 -12.17
N LYS A 159 13.13 14.95 -12.20
CA LYS A 159 12.01 15.83 -11.87
C LYS A 159 11.78 15.97 -10.36
N GLY A 160 12.21 14.99 -9.57
CA GLY A 160 12.08 14.99 -8.13
C GLY A 160 10.63 15.01 -7.66
N GLU A 161 9.78 14.18 -8.25
CA GLU A 161 8.37 14.02 -7.84
C GLU A 161 8.27 13.77 -6.33
N VAL A 162 7.26 14.36 -5.69
CA VAL A 162 7.02 14.19 -4.26
C VAL A 162 5.73 13.43 -4.00
N CYS A 163 5.77 12.49 -3.07
CA CYS A 163 4.58 11.91 -2.46
C CYS A 163 4.71 11.96 -0.93
N VAL A 164 3.58 11.80 -0.25
CA VAL A 164 3.53 11.74 1.21
C VAL A 164 2.94 10.40 1.63
N VAL A 165 3.53 9.75 2.62
CA VAL A 165 2.94 8.57 3.27
C VAL A 165 2.59 8.95 4.71
N LYS A 166 1.31 8.82 5.04
CA LYS A 166 0.82 8.85 6.42
C LYS A 166 0.86 7.45 6.99
N GLN A 167 1.56 7.29 8.10
CA GLN A 167 1.63 6.04 8.86
C GLN A 167 0.88 6.20 10.17
N TYR A 168 -0.09 5.33 10.44
CA TYR A 168 -0.93 5.39 11.64
C TYR A 168 -0.44 4.44 12.72
N ASP A 169 -0.01 3.23 12.33
CA ASP A 169 0.56 2.23 13.24
C ASP A 169 1.71 1.45 12.58
N ASP A 170 1.88 0.17 12.92
CA ASP A 170 2.93 -0.70 12.40
C ASP A 170 2.65 -1.30 11.01
N HIS A 171 1.44 -1.14 10.46
CA HIS A 171 1.10 -1.60 9.10
C HIS A 171 0.13 -0.68 8.34
N VAL A 172 -0.75 0.03 9.03
CA VAL A 172 -1.74 0.92 8.43
C VAL A 172 -1.07 2.19 7.93
N CYS A 173 -1.15 2.40 6.61
CA CYS A 173 -0.59 3.55 5.93
C CYS A 173 -1.50 4.03 4.79
N THR A 174 -1.45 5.33 4.50
CA THR A 174 -2.09 5.94 3.33
C THR A 174 -1.05 6.68 2.50
N THR A 175 -1.06 6.45 1.19
CA THR A 175 -0.20 7.19 0.26
C THR A 175 -0.97 8.36 -0.35
N ILE A 176 -0.34 9.52 -0.40
CA ILE A 176 -0.84 10.73 -1.04
C ILE A 176 0.09 11.07 -2.19
N ARG A 177 -0.43 10.94 -3.40
CA ARG A 177 0.21 11.43 -4.61
C ARG A 177 0.01 12.93 -4.71
N THR A 178 1.11 13.66 -4.92
CA THR A 178 1.09 15.10 -5.18
C THR A 178 1.51 15.38 -6.63
N TYR A 179 1.41 16.64 -7.03
CA TYR A 179 1.95 17.21 -8.26
C TYR A 179 3.17 18.10 -7.98
N ILE A 180 3.73 18.02 -6.76
CA ILE A 180 4.94 18.76 -6.38
C ILE A 180 6.15 18.06 -7.00
N HIS A 181 7.05 18.87 -7.55
CA HIS A 181 8.30 18.46 -8.13
C HIS A 181 9.42 19.29 -7.49
N LEU A 182 10.39 18.65 -6.86
CA LEU A 182 11.55 19.28 -6.24
C LEU A 182 12.76 19.21 -7.19
N SER A 183 12.68 20.03 -8.24
CA SER A 183 13.70 20.22 -9.26
C SER A 183 13.62 21.63 -9.88
N ASP A 184 14.55 21.91 -10.79
CA ASP A 184 14.55 23.14 -11.60
C ASP A 184 13.64 23.05 -12.84
N HIS A 185 12.98 21.91 -13.06
CA HIS A 185 12.12 21.65 -14.23
C HIS A 185 10.65 21.99 -13.95
N VAL A 186 10.38 23.20 -13.47
CA VAL A 186 9.02 23.65 -13.10
C VAL A 186 8.64 25.00 -13.73
N GLY A 187 7.38 25.15 -14.12
CA GLY A 187 6.78 26.44 -14.48
C GLY A 187 6.25 27.18 -13.24
N ALA A 188 5.58 28.32 -13.46
CA ALA A 188 5.10 29.21 -12.39
C ALA A 188 4.19 28.50 -11.35
N THR A 189 3.31 27.60 -11.77
CA THR A 189 2.47 26.82 -10.84
C THR A 189 3.30 25.86 -9.99
N GLY A 190 4.29 25.18 -10.59
CA GLY A 190 5.16 24.26 -9.86
C GLY A 190 6.05 24.99 -8.86
N GLN A 191 6.51 26.21 -9.19
CA GLN A 191 7.23 27.09 -8.25
C GLN A 191 6.38 27.43 -7.01
N ARG A 192 5.10 27.82 -7.21
CA ARG A 192 4.16 28.01 -6.09
C ARG A 192 4.01 26.76 -5.23
N HIS A 193 3.88 25.58 -5.85
CA HIS A 193 3.80 24.32 -5.12
C HIS A 193 5.06 24.04 -4.27
N GLN A 194 6.25 24.45 -4.74
CA GLN A 194 7.50 24.33 -3.97
C GLN A 194 7.50 25.26 -2.75
N VAL A 195 7.07 26.51 -2.92
CA VAL A 195 6.92 27.48 -1.81
C VAL A 195 5.92 26.97 -0.77
N GLU A 196 4.77 26.45 -1.22
CA GLU A 196 3.78 25.91 -0.31
C GLU A 196 4.24 24.66 0.43
N LEU A 197 4.98 23.77 -0.25
CA LEU A 197 5.58 22.64 0.44
C LEU A 197 6.60 23.14 1.48
N ALA A 198 7.41 24.15 1.19
CA ALA A 198 8.37 24.70 2.16
C ALA A 198 7.67 25.29 3.39
N ASN A 199 6.58 26.04 3.17
CA ASN A 199 5.73 26.55 4.25
C ASN A 199 5.11 25.42 5.09
N THR A 200 4.59 24.39 4.42
CA THR A 200 4.01 23.21 5.07
C THR A 200 5.07 22.47 5.88
N SER A 201 6.27 22.29 5.32
CA SER A 201 7.39 21.60 5.97
C SER A 201 7.81 22.34 7.25
N LYS A 202 7.92 23.67 7.20
CA LYS A 202 8.19 24.52 8.37
C LYS A 202 7.16 24.39 9.47
N LYS A 203 5.87 24.38 9.10
CA LYS A 203 4.77 24.23 10.08
C LYS A 203 4.77 22.81 10.66
N LEU A 204 4.98 21.80 9.82
CA LEU A 204 4.98 20.39 10.22
C LEU A 204 6.17 20.04 11.13
N TYR A 205 7.37 20.58 10.86
CA TYR A 205 8.55 20.43 11.72
C TYR A 205 8.32 20.94 13.14
N ARG A 206 7.47 21.95 13.31
CA ARG A 206 7.10 22.54 14.61
C ARG A 206 5.85 21.90 15.23
N TYR A 207 5.18 21.02 14.50
CA TYR A 207 3.92 20.43 14.95
C TYR A 207 4.20 19.40 16.05
N SER A 208 3.61 19.60 17.23
CA SER A 208 3.79 18.67 18.35
C SER A 208 2.90 17.44 18.18
N GLY A 209 3.43 16.27 18.55
CA GLY A 209 2.67 15.02 18.58
C GLY A 209 2.64 14.21 17.28
N ILE A 210 3.19 14.72 16.17
CA ILE A 210 3.37 13.97 14.92
C ILE A 210 4.84 14.01 14.53
N TYR A 211 5.43 12.84 14.28
CA TYR A 211 6.80 12.77 13.76
C TYR A 211 6.78 12.96 12.24
N SER A 212 7.60 13.85 11.70
CA SER A 212 7.76 14.01 10.25
C SER A 212 9.20 13.81 9.84
N ARG A 213 9.42 13.28 8.63
CA ARG A 213 10.77 13.05 8.09
C ARG A 213 10.80 13.00 6.57
N GLY A 214 11.93 13.42 6.01
CA GLY A 214 12.23 13.32 4.59
C GLY A 214 12.95 12.04 4.22
N CYS A 215 12.66 11.51 3.04
CA CYS A 215 13.49 10.47 2.42
C CYS A 215 13.55 10.60 0.91
N MET A 216 14.56 9.95 0.35
CA MET A 216 14.79 9.81 -1.09
C MET A 216 14.46 8.37 -1.48
N MET A 217 13.74 8.16 -2.57
CA MET A 217 13.31 6.83 -2.99
C MET A 217 13.72 6.55 -4.44
N PRO A 218 14.32 5.40 -4.76
CA PRO A 218 14.57 5.02 -6.15
C PRO A 218 13.31 5.13 -7.01
N ASP A 219 13.44 5.67 -8.23
CA ASP A 219 12.31 5.98 -9.12
C ASP A 219 11.39 4.77 -9.40
N GLU A 220 11.98 3.57 -9.54
CA GLU A 220 11.22 2.33 -9.71
C GLU A 220 10.31 2.03 -8.50
N GLN A 221 10.82 2.21 -7.28
CA GLN A 221 10.04 1.99 -6.06
C GLN A 221 9.01 3.10 -5.85
N PHE A 222 9.37 4.35 -6.16
CA PHE A 222 8.44 5.47 -6.11
C PHE A 222 7.25 5.24 -7.06
N SER A 223 7.53 4.77 -8.28
CA SER A 223 6.51 4.43 -9.28
C SER A 223 5.54 3.35 -8.78
N LYS A 224 6.06 2.28 -8.15
CA LYS A 224 5.23 1.22 -7.54
C LYS A 224 4.35 1.78 -6.42
N LEU A 225 4.90 2.65 -5.57
CA LEU A 225 4.22 3.28 -4.44
C LEU A 225 3.04 4.15 -4.89
N ILE A 226 3.27 5.08 -5.82
CA ILE A 226 2.21 5.97 -6.33
C ILE A 226 1.20 5.22 -7.21
N ALA A 227 1.56 4.06 -7.75
CA ALA A 227 0.64 3.16 -8.44
C ALA A 227 -0.19 2.29 -7.49
N GLY A 228 0.09 2.30 -6.18
CA GLY A 228 -0.62 1.48 -5.20
C GLY A 228 -0.33 -0.01 -5.31
N THR A 229 0.80 -0.40 -5.90
CA THR A 229 1.15 -1.81 -6.17
C THR A 229 2.09 -2.42 -5.13
N ILE A 230 2.64 -1.60 -4.23
CA ILE A 230 3.52 -2.00 -3.13
C ILE A 230 3.03 -1.41 -1.82
N HIS A 231 3.20 -2.15 -0.72
CA HIS A 231 2.89 -1.64 0.60
C HIS A 231 3.81 -0.46 0.96
N PRO A 232 3.30 0.67 1.48
CA PRO A 232 4.13 1.86 1.73
C PRO A 232 5.33 1.60 2.64
N LEU A 233 5.15 0.84 3.73
CA LEU A 233 6.26 0.48 4.62
C LEU A 233 7.30 -0.44 3.98
N LEU A 234 6.94 -1.27 3.00
CA LEU A 234 7.92 -2.05 2.25
C LEU A 234 8.70 -1.18 1.27
N ALA A 235 8.04 -0.22 0.60
CA ALA A 235 8.72 0.74 -0.26
C ALA A 235 9.72 1.60 0.54
N LEU A 236 9.37 1.96 1.78
CA LEU A 236 10.23 2.73 2.68
C LEU A 236 11.48 1.97 3.15
N ASN A 237 11.55 0.65 3.03
CA ASN A 237 12.77 -0.11 3.35
C ASN A 237 13.91 0.20 2.36
N ASP A 238 13.57 0.55 1.11
CA ASP A 238 14.54 0.92 0.07
C ASP A 238 14.79 2.45 0.03
N ALA A 239 14.11 3.22 0.89
CA ALA A 239 14.26 4.67 0.94
C ALA A 239 15.48 5.08 1.76
N ARG A 240 16.22 6.08 1.27
CA ARG A 240 17.33 6.72 2.00
C ARG A 240 16.77 7.89 2.81
N TYR A 241 16.70 7.74 4.13
CA TYR A 241 16.33 8.84 5.01
C TYR A 241 17.38 9.94 5.02
N SER A 242 16.92 11.18 5.07
CA SER A 242 17.78 12.36 5.02
C SER A 242 17.08 13.56 5.61
N THR A 243 17.87 14.48 6.14
CA THR A 243 17.38 15.71 6.76
C THR A 243 16.97 16.79 5.76
N TRP A 244 16.92 16.50 4.44
CA TRP A 244 16.53 17.50 3.44
C TRP A 244 15.17 18.13 3.76
N PHE A 245 14.26 17.38 4.36
CA PHE A 245 12.93 17.88 4.71
C PHE A 245 12.91 18.69 6.01
N ASP A 246 13.97 18.67 6.83
CA ASP A 246 13.89 19.23 8.19
C ASP A 246 14.15 20.74 8.21
N ASP A 247 14.84 21.28 7.20
CA ASP A 247 15.33 22.65 7.23
C ASP A 247 15.54 23.30 5.86
N TRP A 248 15.04 22.72 4.75
CA TRP A 248 15.24 23.28 3.40
C TRP A 248 14.60 24.66 3.16
N TRP A 249 13.74 25.13 4.07
CA TRP A 249 13.21 26.50 4.09
C TRP A 249 14.03 27.47 4.94
N ASP A 250 14.99 26.99 5.74
CA ASP A 250 15.74 27.82 6.68
C ASP A 250 16.94 28.50 5.98
N PRO A 251 16.94 29.83 5.84
CA PRO A 251 18.06 30.54 5.18
C PRO A 251 19.43 30.29 5.81
N GLN A 252 19.50 30.01 7.13
CA GLN A 252 20.78 29.71 7.77
C GLN A 252 21.32 28.34 7.36
N MET A 253 20.43 27.38 7.08
CA MET A 253 20.81 26.05 6.62
C MET A 253 21.09 26.07 5.12
N ILE A 254 20.31 26.82 4.34
CA ILE A 254 20.57 27.08 2.91
C ILE A 254 21.99 27.63 2.69
N ALA A 255 22.43 28.59 3.51
CA ALA A 255 23.77 29.17 3.41
C ALA A 255 24.92 28.16 3.63
N LYS A 256 24.65 27.03 4.29
CA LYS A 256 25.62 25.96 4.56
C LYS A 256 25.67 24.89 3.45
N VAL A 257 24.76 24.96 2.49
CA VAL A 257 24.72 24.02 1.35
C VAL A 257 25.83 24.37 0.36
N THR A 258 26.77 23.45 0.21
CA THR A 258 27.85 23.49 -0.79
C THR A 258 27.55 22.50 -1.91
N ARG A 259 28.20 22.65 -3.07
CA ARG A 259 28.05 21.69 -4.18
C ARG A 259 28.43 20.25 -3.81
N GLU A 260 29.25 20.07 -2.79
CA GLU A 260 29.75 18.77 -2.33
C GLU A 260 28.80 18.07 -1.37
N ASN A 261 27.84 18.79 -0.77
CA ASN A 261 26.89 18.24 0.22
C ASN A 261 25.42 18.38 -0.19
N GLU A 262 25.13 18.74 -1.44
CA GLU A 262 23.76 18.78 -1.96
C GLU A 262 23.11 17.38 -1.89
N PRO A 263 21.90 17.23 -1.31
CA PRO A 263 21.17 15.97 -1.28
C PRO A 263 20.85 15.41 -2.67
N TRP A 264 20.66 16.29 -3.66
CA TRP A 264 20.57 15.95 -5.08
C TRP A 264 21.06 17.13 -5.93
N LYS A 265 21.41 16.83 -7.19
CA LYS A 265 21.87 17.84 -8.15
C LYS A 265 20.83 18.95 -8.32
N GLY A 266 21.24 20.20 -8.06
CA GLY A 266 20.36 21.36 -8.22
C GLY A 266 19.57 21.72 -6.98
N TYR A 267 19.78 21.01 -5.85
CA TYR A 267 19.14 21.30 -4.58
C TYR A 267 19.37 22.75 -4.14
N ARG A 268 20.60 23.25 -4.23
CA ARG A 268 20.94 24.61 -3.81
C ARG A 268 20.15 25.67 -4.58
N LYS A 269 20.06 25.53 -5.91
CA LYS A 269 19.30 26.46 -6.77
C LYS A 269 17.81 26.44 -6.44
N LEU A 270 17.27 25.25 -6.18
CA LEU A 270 15.89 25.07 -5.75
C LEU A 270 15.61 25.83 -4.45
N VAL A 271 16.41 25.61 -3.39
CA VAL A 271 16.17 26.25 -2.08
C VAL A 271 16.37 27.77 -2.12
N GLU A 272 17.37 28.25 -2.87
CA GLU A 272 17.59 29.70 -3.08
C GLU A 272 16.38 30.33 -3.78
N ARG A 273 15.83 29.69 -4.83
CA ARG A 273 14.63 30.16 -5.53
C ARG A 273 13.41 30.19 -4.61
N VAL A 274 13.16 29.09 -3.90
CA VAL A 274 12.02 28.96 -2.99
C VAL A 274 12.09 30.03 -1.89
N PHE A 275 13.28 30.32 -1.37
CA PHE A 275 13.47 31.37 -0.38
C PHE A 275 13.12 32.77 -0.93
N GLU A 276 13.62 33.13 -2.11
CA GLU A 276 13.34 34.45 -2.72
C GLU A 276 11.86 34.62 -3.06
N GLU A 277 11.20 33.58 -3.57
CA GLU A 277 9.77 33.61 -3.85
C GLU A 277 8.93 33.71 -2.57
N SER A 278 9.31 32.98 -1.52
CA SER A 278 8.65 33.05 -0.20
C SER A 278 8.75 34.45 0.41
N LYS A 279 9.89 35.14 0.21
CA LYS A 279 10.11 36.52 0.64
C LYS A 279 9.25 37.50 -0.16
N ALA A 280 9.18 37.33 -1.49
CA ALA A 280 8.35 38.16 -2.37
C ALA A 280 6.85 38.04 -2.06
N ALA A 281 6.40 36.86 -1.63
CA ALA A 281 5.02 36.61 -1.21
C ALA A 281 4.70 37.05 0.22
N GLY A 282 5.68 37.54 0.99
CA GLY A 282 5.49 38.03 2.37
C GLY A 282 5.43 36.96 3.45
N HIS A 283 5.76 35.70 3.13
CA HIS A 283 5.71 34.56 4.06
C HIS A 283 6.95 34.43 4.96
N ILE A 284 8.03 35.18 4.68
CA ILE A 284 9.27 35.21 5.46
C ILE A 284 9.67 36.67 5.74
N LYS A 285 9.84 37.03 7.02
CA LYS A 285 10.47 38.30 7.42
C LYS A 285 11.99 38.11 7.49
N ALA A 286 12.72 39.14 7.04
CA ALA A 286 14.18 39.23 7.03
C ALA A 286 14.80 39.00 8.43
#